data_AF-A0A4Y7U493-F1
#
_entry.id   AF-A0A4Y7U493-F1
#
_cell.length_a   1.000
_cell.length_b   1.000
_cell.length_c   1.000
_cell.angle_alpha   90.00
_cell.angle_beta   90.00
_cell.angle_gamma   90.00
#
_symmetry.space_group_name_H-M   'P 1'
#
loop_
_entity.id
_entity.type
_entity.pdbx_description
1 polymer ?
#
loop_
_entity_poly.entity_id
_entity_poly.type
_entity_poly.pdbx_seq_one_letter_code
_entity_poly.pdbx_strand_id
1 'polypeptide(L)'
;QMYNYKNVYNAKDGFMEGRNTNGEWKSNFDPYEWGGPFTEGNAWHYLWSVFQDPQGLINLLGGEANFNKKLDAVFSSPNTVNVGTYGGKIHEMTEMEVGNMGQYAHGNQPIQHMIY
;
A
#
# COMPACT_ATOMS: atom_id res chain seq x y z
N GLN A 1 2.52 5.92 -20.89
CA GLN A 1 2.02 4.78 -20.08
C GLN A 1 2.89 4.51 -18.84
N MET A 2 4.22 4.68 -18.89
CA MET A 2 5.14 4.47 -17.74
C MET A 2 4.78 5.22 -16.44
N TYR A 3 4.24 6.44 -16.54
CA TYR A 3 3.91 7.29 -15.38
C TYR A 3 2.47 7.14 -14.88
N ASN A 4 1.73 6.12 -15.32
CA ASN A 4 0.32 5.94 -14.96
C ASN A 4 0.10 5.67 -13.46
N TYR A 5 1.13 5.26 -12.72
CA TYR A 5 1.07 5.13 -11.25
C TYR A 5 0.62 6.44 -10.58
N LYS A 6 0.95 7.60 -11.17
CA LYS A 6 0.51 8.91 -10.69
C LYS A 6 -1.01 9.10 -10.74
N ASN A 7 -1.71 8.38 -11.61
CA ASN A 7 -3.16 8.52 -11.79
C ASN A 7 -3.98 7.84 -10.68
N VAL A 8 -3.35 6.94 -9.92
CA VAL A 8 -3.96 6.20 -8.82
C VAL A 8 -3.38 6.59 -7.46
N TYR A 9 -2.47 7.56 -7.40
CA TYR A 9 -1.99 8.13 -6.15
C TYR A 9 -2.94 9.22 -5.67
N ASN A 10 -3.52 9.03 -4.49
CA ASN A 10 -4.36 10.02 -3.83
C ASN A 10 -3.51 10.78 -2.79
N ALA A 11 -3.16 12.03 -3.10
CA ALA A 11 -2.31 12.86 -2.24
C ALA A 11 -2.96 13.23 -0.89
N LYS A 12 -4.29 13.17 -0.79
CA LYS A 12 -5.01 13.46 0.46
C LYS A 12 -4.67 12.43 1.55
N ASP A 13 -4.65 11.17 1.16
CA ASP A 13 -4.49 10.04 2.07
C ASP A 13 -3.07 9.45 2.01
N GLY A 14 -2.31 9.79 0.95
CA GLY A 14 -0.91 9.44 0.79
C GLY A 14 -0.70 7.98 0.41
N PHE A 15 -1.61 7.41 -0.37
CA PHE A 15 -1.61 6.03 -0.81
C PHE A 15 -2.00 5.89 -2.28
N MET A 16 -1.72 4.73 -2.85
CA MET A 16 -2.38 4.29 -4.07
C MET A 16 -3.81 3.85 -3.73
N GLU A 17 -4.78 4.17 -4.57
CA GLU A 17 -6.20 3.92 -4.30
C GLU A 17 -6.97 3.48 -5.55
N GLY A 18 -8.06 2.73 -5.31
CA GLY A 18 -9.01 2.38 -6.34
C GLY A 18 -9.74 3.62 -6.89
N ARG A 19 -9.77 3.74 -8.22
CA ARG A 19 -10.40 4.86 -8.92
C ARG A 19 -11.51 4.37 -9.84
N ASN A 20 -12.70 4.97 -9.73
CA ASN A 20 -13.86 4.64 -10.55
C ASN A 20 -13.67 5.13 -11.99
N THR A 21 -14.48 4.61 -12.91
CA THR A 21 -14.45 4.98 -14.34
C THR A 21 -14.79 6.45 -14.59
N ASN A 22 -15.55 7.08 -13.68
CA ASN A 22 -15.85 8.51 -13.70
C ASN A 22 -14.71 9.39 -13.14
N GLY A 23 -13.60 8.78 -12.69
CA GLY A 23 -12.42 9.47 -12.17
C GLY A 23 -12.48 9.80 -10.68
N GLU A 24 -13.56 9.45 -9.97
CA GLU A 24 -13.68 9.61 -8.53
C GLU A 24 -12.95 8.49 -7.77
N TRP A 25 -12.42 8.81 -6.59
CA TRP A 25 -11.88 7.81 -5.67
C TRP A 25 -13.01 6.95 -5.08
N LYS A 26 -12.70 5.69 -4.74
CA LYS A 26 -13.64 4.89 -3.95
C LYS A 26 -13.86 5.53 -2.58
N SER A 27 -15.11 5.61 -2.14
CA SER A 27 -15.49 6.11 -0.82
C SER A 27 -15.05 5.17 0.31
N ASN A 28 -14.93 5.71 1.53
CA ASN A 28 -14.56 4.95 2.74
C ASN A 28 -13.20 4.26 2.64
N PHE A 29 -12.19 4.96 2.09
CA PHE A 29 -10.83 4.45 2.01
C PHE A 29 -10.32 3.98 3.38
N ASP A 30 -9.86 2.73 3.43
CA ASP A 30 -9.17 2.13 4.56
C ASP A 30 -7.83 1.55 4.06
N PRO A 31 -6.68 2.08 4.49
CA PRO A 31 -5.38 1.60 4.04
C PRO A 31 -5.08 0.17 4.51
N TYR A 32 -5.83 -0.35 5.49
CA TYR A 32 -5.72 -1.71 6.01
C TYR A 32 -6.67 -2.71 5.33
N GLU A 33 -7.55 -2.26 4.42
CA GLU A 33 -8.44 -3.13 3.66
C GLU A 33 -7.62 -3.96 2.66
N TRP A 34 -7.69 -5.29 2.81
CA TRP A 34 -7.12 -6.23 1.85
C TRP A 34 -8.11 -6.55 0.74
N GLY A 35 -7.58 -6.69 -0.47
CA GLY A 35 -8.39 -6.98 -1.65
C GLY A 35 -8.93 -5.71 -2.29
N GLY A 36 -10.14 -5.79 -2.85
CA GLY A 36 -10.78 -4.68 -3.54
C GLY A 36 -9.99 -4.24 -4.78
N PRO A 37 -9.36 -3.05 -4.78
CA PRO A 37 -8.48 -2.64 -5.86
C PRO A 37 -7.09 -3.33 -5.85
N PHE A 38 -6.75 -4.04 -4.77
CA PHE A 38 -5.48 -4.76 -4.62
C PHE A 38 -5.68 -6.28 -4.67
N THR A 39 -4.59 -7.02 -4.88
CA THR A 39 -4.57 -8.49 -4.81
C THR A 39 -3.61 -8.90 -3.70
N GLU A 40 -4.05 -9.81 -2.82
CA GLU A 40 -3.23 -10.42 -1.76
C GLU A 40 -2.54 -9.38 -0.86
N GLY A 41 -3.08 -8.17 -0.75
CA GLY A 41 -2.47 -7.08 0.02
C GLY A 41 -3.40 -5.88 0.13
N ASN A 42 -2.87 -4.81 0.69
CA ASN A 42 -3.57 -3.55 0.91
C ASN A 42 -2.74 -2.35 0.39
N ALA A 43 -3.20 -1.14 0.69
CA ALA A 43 -2.56 0.08 0.24
C ALA A 43 -1.13 0.27 0.78
N TRP A 44 -0.83 -0.24 1.99
CA TRP A 44 0.51 -0.22 2.56
C TRP A 44 1.52 -1.02 1.75
N HIS A 45 1.09 -2.12 1.14
CA HIS A 45 1.98 -2.97 0.34
C HIS A 45 2.18 -2.40 -1.06
N TYR A 46 1.09 -1.96 -1.70
CA TYR A 46 1.13 -1.54 -3.11
C TYR A 46 1.65 -0.12 -3.35
N LEU A 47 1.78 0.72 -2.31
CA LEU A 47 2.37 2.05 -2.43
C LEU A 47 3.77 2.01 -3.07
N TRP A 48 4.52 0.96 -2.79
CA TRP A 48 5.93 0.84 -3.16
C TRP A 48 6.15 0.32 -4.59
N SER A 49 5.10 -0.15 -5.27
CA SER A 49 5.18 -0.80 -6.60
C SER A 49 5.42 0.18 -7.76
N VAL A 50 6.51 0.97 -7.67
CA VAL A 50 6.98 1.95 -8.66
C VAL A 50 8.47 1.74 -8.94
N PHE A 51 8.85 0.51 -9.27
CA PHE A 51 10.23 0.05 -9.46
C PHE A 51 11.03 0.88 -10.48
N GLN A 52 10.35 1.33 -11.52
CA GLN A 52 10.94 2.05 -12.63
C GLN A 52 11.21 3.53 -12.33
N ASP A 53 10.61 4.08 -11.26
CA ASP A 53 10.70 5.50 -10.94
C ASP A 53 10.60 5.78 -9.42
N PRO A 54 11.56 5.29 -8.59
CA PRO A 54 11.56 5.57 -7.15
C PRO A 54 11.62 7.07 -6.84
N GLN A 55 12.36 7.85 -7.64
CA GLN A 55 12.42 9.31 -7.48
C GLN A 55 11.04 9.95 -7.71
N GLY A 56 10.26 9.46 -8.67
CA GLY A 56 8.90 9.89 -8.89
C GLY A 56 7.98 9.58 -7.70
N LEU A 57 8.12 8.42 -7.06
CA LEU A 57 7.40 8.07 -5.84
C LEU A 57 7.80 8.98 -4.65
N ILE A 58 9.10 9.25 -4.49
CA ILE A 58 9.61 10.22 -3.48
C ILE A 58 8.94 11.58 -3.68
N ASN A 59 8.83 12.05 -4.93
CA ASN A 59 8.20 13.32 -5.24
C ASN A 59 6.69 13.32 -4.93
N LEU A 60 5.98 12.22 -5.21
CA LEU A 60 4.57 12.08 -4.86
C LEU A 60 4.33 12.15 -3.35
N LEU A 61 5.21 11.54 -2.55
CA LEU A 61 5.15 11.57 -1.09
C LEU A 61 5.60 12.93 -0.48
N GLY A 62 6.00 13.90 -1.31
CA GLY A 62 6.39 15.22 -0.86
C GLY A 62 7.86 15.33 -0.42
N GLY A 63 8.71 14.44 -0.94
CA GLY A 63 10.17 14.48 -0.74
C GLY A 63 10.69 13.38 0.18
N GLU A 64 12.03 13.30 0.26
CA GLU A 64 12.78 12.21 0.89
C GLU A 64 12.42 12.02 2.37
N ALA A 65 12.25 13.12 3.13
CA ALA A 65 11.89 13.05 4.54
C ALA A 65 10.53 12.35 4.77
N ASN A 66 9.54 12.66 3.93
CA ASN A 66 8.22 12.03 4.01
C ASN A 66 8.25 10.59 3.49
N PHE A 67 9.05 10.32 2.45
CA PHE A 67 9.27 8.96 1.96
C PHE A 67 9.83 8.06 3.07
N ASN A 68 10.90 8.48 3.74
CA ASN A 68 11.52 7.74 4.84
C ASN A 68 10.54 7.57 6.02
N LYS A 69 9.81 8.62 6.39
CA LYS A 69 8.77 8.53 7.43
C LYS A 69 7.66 7.54 7.07
N LYS A 70 7.26 7.47 5.80
CA LYS A 70 6.24 6.53 5.32
C LYS A 70 6.77 5.09 5.33
N LEU A 71 8.05 4.90 5.03
CA LEU A 71 8.73 3.60 5.09
C LEU A 71 8.83 3.12 6.54
N ASP A 72 9.30 3.96 7.46
CA ASP A 72 9.34 3.66 8.90
C ASP A 72 7.94 3.32 9.43
N ALA A 73 6.92 4.04 8.96
CA ALA A 73 5.54 3.81 9.35
C ALA A 73 5.01 2.43 8.95
N VAL A 74 5.56 1.77 7.93
CA VAL A 74 5.19 0.38 7.61
C VAL A 74 5.50 -0.54 8.77
N PHE A 75 6.68 -0.39 9.38
CA PHE A 75 7.14 -1.24 10.48
C PHE A 75 6.53 -0.85 11.82
N SER A 76 6.23 0.44 12.04
CA SER A 76 5.71 0.93 13.32
C SER A 76 4.18 0.94 13.41
N SER A 77 3.45 0.85 12.28
CA SER A 77 1.99 0.80 12.30
C SER A 77 1.49 -0.51 12.90
N PRO A 78 0.28 -0.57 13.48
CA PRO A 78 -0.31 -1.83 13.91
C PRO A 78 -0.40 -2.83 12.75
N ASN A 79 -0.21 -4.12 13.03
CA ASN A 79 -0.43 -5.22 12.08
C ASN A 79 -1.91 -5.53 11.83
N THR A 80 -2.79 -4.51 11.95
CA THR A 80 -4.22 -4.64 11.76
C THR A 80 -4.54 -5.16 10.36
N VAL A 81 -5.47 -6.12 10.30
CA VAL A 81 -6.01 -6.68 9.07
C VAL A 81 -7.50 -6.36 9.00
N ASN A 82 -7.91 -5.72 7.91
CA ASN A 82 -9.30 -5.70 7.49
C ASN A 82 -9.43 -6.63 6.26
N VAL A 83 -10.28 -7.66 6.37
CA VAL A 83 -10.43 -8.70 5.34
C VAL A 83 -11.07 -8.19 4.05
N GLY A 84 -11.69 -7.00 4.07
CA GLY A 84 -12.22 -6.33 2.90
C GLY A 84 -13.11 -7.22 2.03
N THR A 85 -12.84 -7.22 0.73
CA THR A 85 -13.64 -7.99 -0.24
C THR A 85 -13.47 -9.51 -0.15
N TYR A 86 -12.46 -10.01 0.57
CA TYR A 86 -12.27 -11.46 0.73
C TYR A 86 -13.34 -12.08 1.65
N GLY A 87 -13.96 -11.29 2.54
CA GLY A 87 -15.00 -11.74 3.47
C GLY A 87 -14.53 -12.73 4.55
N GLY A 88 -13.25 -13.08 4.54
CA GLY A 88 -12.60 -14.00 5.47
C GLY A 88 -11.08 -13.85 5.40
N LYS A 89 -10.39 -14.38 6.40
CA LYS A 89 -8.93 -14.27 6.51
C LYS A 89 -8.26 -15.29 5.59
N ILE A 90 -7.36 -14.82 4.73
CA ILE A 90 -6.47 -15.67 3.90
C ILE A 90 -5.14 -15.93 4.64
N HIS A 91 -4.31 -16.84 4.13
CA HIS A 91 -3.08 -17.24 4.84
C HIS A 91 -2.07 -16.09 4.93
N GLU A 92 -1.95 -15.25 3.89
CA GLU A 92 -1.04 -14.09 3.83
C GLU A 92 -1.34 -13.08 4.94
N MET A 93 -2.62 -12.86 5.26
CA MET A 93 -3.03 -11.98 6.36
C MET A 93 -2.58 -12.54 7.72
N THR A 94 -2.69 -13.86 7.89
CA THR A 94 -2.30 -14.53 9.13
C THR A 94 -0.78 -14.53 9.30
N GLU A 95 -0.05 -14.76 8.20
CA GLU A 95 1.42 -14.71 8.17
C GLU A 95 1.96 -13.33 8.55
N MET A 96 1.35 -12.24 8.04
CA MET A 96 1.72 -10.87 8.42
C MET A 96 1.48 -10.61 9.91
N GLU A 97 0.31 -10.98 10.44
CA GLU A 97 -0.02 -10.77 11.85
C GLU A 97 0.95 -11.52 12.77
N VAL A 98 1.25 -12.79 12.46
CA VAL A 98 2.20 -13.62 13.23
C VAL A 98 3.63 -13.09 13.12
N GLY A 99 4.01 -12.54 11.97
CA GLY A 99 5.28 -11.84 11.81
C GLY A 99 5.45 -10.68 12.78
N ASN A 100 4.35 -9.99 13.13
CA ASN A 100 4.30 -8.91 14.11
C ASN A 100 5.33 -7.79 13.85
N MET A 101 5.49 -7.43 12.58
CA MET A 101 6.40 -6.38 12.09
C MET A 101 5.60 -5.19 11.52
N GLY A 102 4.49 -4.86 12.17
CA GLY A 102 3.53 -3.87 11.66
C GLY A 102 2.85 -4.31 10.37
N GLN A 103 2.82 -3.44 9.36
CA GLN A 103 2.30 -3.75 8.02
C GLN A 103 3.37 -4.36 7.09
N TYR A 104 4.53 -4.75 7.60
CA TYR A 104 5.54 -5.42 6.79
C TYR A 104 5.23 -6.91 6.60
N ALA A 105 4.61 -7.25 5.47
CA ALA A 105 4.33 -8.63 5.07
C ALA A 105 5.45 -9.21 4.19
N HIS A 106 6.55 -9.68 4.79
CA HIS A 106 7.73 -10.19 4.06
C HIS A 106 7.40 -11.30 3.03
N GLY A 107 6.44 -12.17 3.35
CA GLY A 107 6.00 -13.25 2.46
C GLY A 107 5.32 -12.78 1.18
N ASN A 108 4.96 -11.49 1.10
CA ASN A 108 4.14 -10.93 0.04
C ASN A 108 4.99 -10.17 -0.99
N GLN A 109 4.84 -10.51 -2.27
CA GLN A 109 5.69 -10.01 -3.35
C GLN A 109 5.67 -8.48 -3.53
N PRO A 110 4.54 -7.77 -3.43
CA PRO A 110 4.46 -6.33 -3.68
C PRO A 110 5.34 -5.46 -2.77
N ILE A 111 5.79 -5.98 -1.62
CA ILE A 111 6.57 -5.21 -0.63
C ILE A 111 8.02 -5.69 -0.47
N GLN A 112 8.42 -6.76 -1.17
CA GLN A 112 9.76 -7.37 -1.00
C GLN A 112 10.91 -6.41 -1.29
N HIS A 113 10.74 -5.54 -2.28
CA HIS A 113 11.78 -4.59 -2.70
C HIS A 113 11.81 -3.31 -1.85
N MET A 114 10.77 -3.03 -1.06
CA MET A 114 10.58 -1.76 -0.35
C MET A 114 11.79 -1.34 0.52
N ILE A 115 12.52 -2.31 1.07
CA ILE A 115 13.65 -2.06 1.98
C ILE A 115 14.89 -1.53 1.24
N TYR A 116 15.00 -1.74 -0.08
CA TYR A 116 16.13 -1.35 -0.91
C TYR A 116 15.93 0.01 -1.58
#